data_AF-A0A4Q4TPN9-F1
#
_entry.id   AF-A0A4Q4TPN9-F1
#
_cell.length_a   1.000
_cell.length_b   1.000
_cell.length_c   1.000
_cell.angle_alpha   90.00
_cell.angle_beta   90.00
_cell.angle_gamma   90.00
#
_symmetry.space_group_name_H-M   'P 1'
#
loop_
_entity.id
_entity.type
_entity.pdbx_description
1 polymer ?
#
loop_
_entity_poly.entity_id
_entity_poly.type
_entity_poly.pdbx_seq_one_letter_code
_entity_poly.pdbx_strand_id
1 'polypeptide(L)'
;MGSFALPKSATGLRIVSQSRLDLRPESNIVCELCSFRSVTFEKNIWAFWDKRLDSMYPSYRCTVLNWVRRLGSRWTIRIVGLVEGSRNNFYNYAGRGWFPDCFVNRTMGGSHAA
;
A
#
# COMPACT_ATOMS: atom_id res chain seq x y z
N MET A 1 -21.97 3.29 -8.24
CA MET A 1 -20.99 2.65 -9.16
C MET A 1 -21.75 2.08 -10.33
N GLY A 2 -21.26 2.24 -11.56
CA GLY A 2 -21.85 1.57 -12.72
C GLY A 2 -21.71 0.05 -12.58
N SER A 3 -22.78 -0.68 -12.90
CA SER A 3 -22.72 -2.13 -13.03
C SER A 3 -22.29 -2.46 -14.45
N PHE A 4 -21.17 -3.18 -14.60
CA PHE A 4 -20.66 -3.62 -15.90
C PHE A 4 -20.77 -5.12 -15.99
N ALA A 5 -21.47 -5.62 -17.02
CA ALA A 5 -21.54 -7.03 -17.31
C ALA A 5 -20.18 -7.54 -17.83
N LEU A 6 -19.82 -8.78 -17.48
CA LEU A 6 -18.66 -9.43 -18.08
C LEU A 6 -18.92 -9.65 -19.59
N PRO A 7 -17.97 -9.31 -20.47
CA PRO A 7 -18.11 -9.62 -21.89
C PRO A 7 -18.29 -11.12 -22.11
N LYS A 8 -19.18 -11.52 -23.02
CA LYS A 8 -19.44 -12.94 -23.35
C LYS A 8 -18.17 -13.69 -23.80
N SER A 9 -17.24 -12.99 -24.44
CA SER A 9 -15.94 -13.53 -24.88
C SER A 9 -14.96 -13.82 -23.74
N ALA A 10 -15.17 -13.24 -22.55
CA ALA A 10 -14.24 -13.34 -21.43
C ALA A 10 -14.54 -14.55 -20.51
N THR A 11 -14.40 -15.76 -21.05
CA THR A 11 -14.78 -17.03 -20.39
C THR A 11 -13.97 -17.34 -19.13
N GLY A 12 -12.79 -16.75 -18.96
CA GLY A 12 -11.91 -16.90 -17.78
C GLY A 12 -12.19 -15.95 -16.62
N LEU A 13 -13.07 -14.95 -16.79
CA LEU A 13 -13.35 -13.96 -15.74
C LEU A 13 -14.51 -14.39 -14.86
N ARG A 14 -14.45 -14.02 -13.57
CA ARG A 14 -15.52 -14.23 -12.59
C ARG A 14 -15.73 -12.95 -11.80
N ILE A 15 -16.98 -12.64 -11.49
CA ILE A 15 -17.32 -11.51 -10.63
C ILE A 15 -16.83 -11.83 -9.21
N VAL A 16 -16.08 -10.91 -8.61
CA VAL A 16 -15.70 -11.04 -7.20
C VAL A 16 -16.91 -10.63 -6.36
N SER A 17 -17.37 -11.54 -5.49
CA SER A 17 -18.46 -11.24 -4.57
C SER A 17 -18.15 -10.02 -3.71
N GLN A 18 -19.14 -9.15 -3.50
CA GLN A 18 -19.01 -7.95 -2.65
C GLN A 18 -18.56 -8.29 -1.24
N SER A 19 -18.92 -9.47 -0.71
CA SER A 19 -18.49 -9.93 0.61
C SER A 19 -16.98 -10.17 0.73
N ARG A 20 -16.25 -10.19 -0.39
CA ARG A 20 -14.80 -10.32 -0.46
C ARG A 20 -14.09 -9.00 -0.70
N LEU A 21 -14.83 -7.92 -0.97
CA LEU A 21 -14.28 -6.60 -1.26
C LEU A 21 -14.29 -5.74 0.00
N ASP A 22 -13.35 -4.81 0.10
CA ASP A 22 -13.43 -3.73 1.08
C ASP A 22 -14.25 -2.58 0.49
N LEU A 23 -15.43 -2.35 1.05
CA LEU A 23 -16.38 -1.31 0.63
C LEU A 23 -16.39 -0.10 1.56
N ARG A 24 -15.43 0.00 2.49
CA ARG A 24 -15.34 1.14 3.39
C ARG A 24 -15.10 2.44 2.61
N PRO A 25 -15.53 3.59 3.17
CA PRO A 25 -15.18 4.90 2.63
C PRO A 25 -13.66 5.05 2.45
N GLU A 26 -13.26 5.78 1.41
CA GLU A 26 -11.83 6.01 1.14
C GLU A 26 -11.11 6.65 2.32
N SER A 27 -11.75 7.59 3.02
CA SER A 27 -11.18 8.24 4.21
C SER A 27 -10.78 7.22 5.29
N ASN A 28 -11.58 6.18 5.49
CA ASN A 28 -11.30 5.12 6.46
C ASN A 28 -10.11 4.27 6.01
N ILE A 29 -10.05 3.93 4.71
CA ILE A 29 -8.92 3.20 4.13
C ILE A 29 -7.63 4.01 4.25
N VAL A 30 -7.66 5.30 3.90
CA VAL A 30 -6.49 6.19 3.98
C VAL A 30 -6.03 6.35 5.43
N CYS A 31 -6.97 6.52 6.38
CA CYS A 31 -6.64 6.60 7.80
C CYS A 31 -5.92 5.33 8.29
N GLU A 32 -6.42 4.15 7.90
CA GLU A 32 -5.77 2.88 8.23
C GLU A 32 -4.39 2.75 7.58
N LEU A 33 -4.27 3.10 6.30
CA LEU A 33 -3.00 3.06 5.57
C LEU A 33 -1.95 3.99 6.16
N CYS A 34 -2.33 5.06 6.87
CA CYS A 34 -1.43 5.97 7.58
C CYS A 34 -1.13 5.53 9.03
N SER A 35 -1.69 4.41 9.48
CA SER A 35 -1.51 3.88 10.83
C SER A 35 -0.51 2.73 10.85
N PHE A 36 0.28 2.64 11.92
CA PHE A 36 1.16 1.49 12.15
C PHE A 36 0.32 0.26 12.48
N ARG A 37 0.71 -0.90 11.92
CA ARG A 37 0.10 -2.20 12.26
C ARG A 37 1.22 -3.21 12.44
N SER A 38 1.22 -4.04 13.47
CA SER A 38 2.18 -5.14 13.57
C SER A 38 1.97 -6.17 12.46
N VAL A 39 3.01 -6.96 12.15
CA VAL A 39 2.93 -8.07 11.17
C VAL A 39 2.51 -9.34 11.92
N THR A 40 1.27 -9.76 11.74
CA THR A 40 0.69 -10.91 12.46
C THR A 40 0.36 -12.11 11.56
N PHE A 41 0.36 -11.92 10.24
CA PHE A 41 0.08 -12.94 9.24
C PHE A 41 0.99 -12.73 8.03
N GLU A 42 1.13 -13.75 7.18
CA GLU A 42 2.02 -13.70 6.01
C GLU A 42 1.46 -12.84 4.86
N LYS A 43 0.13 -12.76 4.73
CA LYS A 43 -0.55 -12.05 3.63
C LYS A 43 -0.42 -10.54 3.75
N ASN A 44 0.70 -10.01 3.29
CA ASN A 44 0.98 -8.59 3.23
C ASN A 44 1.36 -8.16 1.82
N ILE A 45 0.98 -6.95 1.47
CA ILE A 45 1.56 -6.23 0.34
C ILE A 45 2.32 -5.04 0.90
N TRP A 46 3.59 -4.94 0.52
CA TRP A 46 4.47 -3.85 0.93
C TRP A 46 4.71 -2.96 -0.28
N ALA A 47 4.58 -1.65 -0.08
CA ALA A 47 5.02 -0.66 -1.04
C ALA A 47 5.82 0.41 -0.31
N PHE A 48 6.93 0.80 -0.92
CA PHE A 48 7.77 1.88 -0.44
C PHE A 48 7.38 3.19 -1.13
N TRP A 49 7.26 4.24 -0.34
CA TRP A 49 7.14 5.62 -0.81
C TRP A 49 7.93 6.50 0.13
N ASP A 50 8.94 7.19 -0.40
CA ASP A 50 9.87 8.03 0.35
C ASP A 50 9.15 9.19 1.05
N LYS A 51 8.01 9.63 0.50
CA LYS A 51 7.15 10.68 1.04
C LYS A 51 5.89 10.11 1.71
N ARG A 52 4.97 10.98 2.12
CA ARG A 52 3.71 10.58 2.75
C ARG A 52 2.67 10.14 1.69
N LEU A 53 1.66 9.39 2.13
CA LEU A 53 0.60 8.85 1.25
C LEU A 53 -0.19 9.96 0.52
N ASP A 54 -0.40 11.09 1.18
CA ASP A 54 -1.06 12.28 0.64
C ASP A 54 -0.27 12.99 -0.46
N SER A 55 1.05 12.79 -0.51
CA SER A 55 1.91 13.32 -1.57
C SER A 55 2.13 12.34 -2.74
N MET A 56 1.45 11.18 -2.75
CA MET A 56 1.48 10.28 -3.90
C MET A 56 0.78 10.92 -5.11
N TYR A 57 1.26 10.61 -6.30
CA TYR A 57 0.53 10.92 -7.52
C TYR A 57 -0.88 10.29 -7.48
N PRO A 58 -1.93 10.99 -7.98
CA PRO A 58 -3.30 10.49 -7.91
C PRO A 58 -3.48 9.08 -8.48
N SER A 59 -2.79 8.77 -9.58
CA SER A 59 -2.81 7.43 -10.19
C SER A 59 -2.25 6.35 -9.26
N TYR A 60 -1.19 6.63 -8.50
CA TYR A 60 -0.56 5.67 -7.59
C TYR A 60 -1.42 5.47 -6.35
N ARG A 61 -2.00 6.55 -5.82
CA ARG A 61 -2.99 6.48 -4.75
C ARG A 61 -4.19 5.61 -5.17
N CYS A 62 -4.71 5.78 -6.38
CA CYS A 62 -5.76 4.93 -6.92
C CYS A 62 -5.36 3.44 -6.96
N THR A 63 -4.13 3.12 -7.34
CA THR A 63 -3.61 1.75 -7.35
C THR A 63 -3.59 1.15 -5.94
N VAL A 64 -3.04 1.86 -4.97
CA VAL A 64 -2.98 1.41 -3.56
C VAL A 64 -4.39 1.16 -3.00
N LEU A 65 -5.31 2.10 -3.23
CA LEU A 65 -6.70 1.96 -2.80
C LEU A 65 -7.39 0.76 -3.47
N ASN A 66 -7.08 0.49 -4.73
CA ASN A 66 -7.60 -0.67 -5.44
C ASN A 66 -7.08 -2.00 -4.88
N TRP A 67 -5.85 -2.06 -4.36
CA TRP A 67 -5.36 -3.24 -3.66
C TRP A 67 -6.20 -3.52 -2.41
N VAL A 68 -6.42 -2.51 -1.57
CA VAL A 68 -7.25 -2.64 -0.36
C VAL A 68 -8.66 -3.12 -0.72
N ARG A 69 -9.30 -2.47 -1.70
CA ARG A 69 -10.66 -2.80 -2.13
C ARG A 69 -10.78 -4.23 -2.67
N ARG A 70 -9.82 -4.69 -3.48
CA ARG A 70 -9.90 -6.00 -4.16
C ARG A 70 -9.49 -7.17 -3.29
N LEU A 71 -8.52 -6.95 -2.41
CA LEU A 71 -7.96 -8.01 -1.58
C LEU A 71 -8.72 -8.19 -0.27
N GLY A 72 -9.43 -7.13 0.16
CA GLY A 72 -10.27 -7.14 1.35
C GLY A 72 -9.47 -7.38 2.63
N SER A 73 -10.15 -7.78 3.69
CA SER A 73 -9.57 -8.03 5.01
C SER A 73 -8.58 -9.21 5.08
N ARG A 74 -8.44 -9.99 3.99
CA ARG A 74 -7.53 -11.13 3.91
C ARG A 74 -6.06 -10.73 3.71
N TRP A 75 -5.82 -9.48 3.34
CA TRP A 75 -4.48 -8.95 3.09
C TRP A 75 -4.28 -7.66 3.86
N THR A 76 -3.06 -7.44 4.35
CA THR A 76 -2.67 -6.16 4.95
C THR A 76 -1.78 -5.39 3.97
N ILE A 77 -2.21 -4.20 3.57
CA ILE A 77 -1.47 -3.34 2.65
C ILE A 77 -0.68 -2.35 3.50
N ARG A 78 0.61 -2.22 3.23
CA ARG A 78 1.54 -1.42 4.05
C ARG A 78 2.31 -0.47 3.15
N ILE A 79 2.05 0.82 3.34
CA ILE A 79 2.79 1.89 2.68
C ILE A 79 3.81 2.40 3.67
N VAL A 80 5.07 2.10 3.41
CA VAL A 80 6.20 2.40 4.29
C VAL A 80 7.11 3.43 3.63
N GLY A 81 7.81 4.21 4.44
CA GLY A 81 8.72 5.24 3.95
C GLY A 81 9.80 5.59 4.96
N LEU A 82 10.63 6.59 4.64
CA LEU A 82 11.72 7.04 5.50
C LEU A 82 11.41 8.34 6.25
N VAL A 83 10.21 8.90 6.09
CA VAL A 83 9.78 10.12 6.78
C VAL A 83 9.97 9.98 8.29
N GLU A 84 10.77 10.87 8.86
CA GLU A 84 11.08 10.88 10.29
C GLU A 84 9.83 11.17 11.13
N GLY A 85 9.68 10.49 12.26
CA GLY A 85 8.49 10.58 13.12
C GLY A 85 7.21 9.97 12.52
N SER A 86 7.25 9.42 11.30
CA SER A 86 6.11 8.72 10.71
C SER A 86 5.81 7.42 11.45
N ARG A 87 4.52 7.15 11.72
CA ARG A 87 4.07 5.85 12.25
C ARG A 87 4.39 4.70 11.29
N ASN A 88 4.46 4.97 9.99
CA ASN A 88 4.83 4.01 8.95
C ASN A 88 6.28 4.13 8.52
N ASN A 89 7.15 4.62 9.41
CA ASN A 89 8.58 4.55 9.14
C ASN A 89 8.98 3.10 8.95
N PHE A 90 9.72 2.83 7.88
CA PHE A 90 10.13 1.49 7.49
C PHE A 90 10.96 0.78 8.57
N TYR A 91 11.69 1.54 9.39
CA TYR A 91 12.47 1.00 10.50
C TYR A 91 11.63 0.43 11.65
N ASN A 92 10.32 0.62 11.64
CA ASN A 92 9.40 -0.09 12.55
C ASN A 92 9.22 -1.57 12.17
N TYR A 93 9.67 -1.98 10.98
CA TYR A 93 9.48 -3.32 10.44
C TYR A 93 10.80 -4.06 10.14
N ALA A 94 11.85 -3.34 9.74
CA ALA A 94 13.17 -3.90 9.46
C ALA A 94 14.27 -3.06 10.13
N GLY A 95 15.23 -3.72 10.76
CA GLY A 95 16.34 -3.03 11.44
C GLY A 95 17.29 -2.35 10.45
N ARG A 96 17.98 -1.30 10.88
CA ARG A 96 18.96 -0.57 10.05
C ARG A 96 20.04 -1.47 9.45
N GLY A 97 20.50 -2.48 10.19
CA GLY A 97 21.52 -3.43 9.74
C GLY A 97 21.09 -4.36 8.60
N TRP A 98 19.84 -4.28 8.14
CA TRP A 98 19.37 -5.01 6.96
C TRP A 98 19.69 -4.29 5.65
N PHE A 99 20.17 -3.04 5.72
CA PHE A 99 20.34 -2.17 4.55
C PHE A 99 21.79 -1.68 4.44
N PRO A 100 22.25 -1.37 3.20
CA PRO A 100 23.54 -0.73 3.00
C PRO A 100 23.63 0.62 3.70
N ASP A 101 24.84 1.00 4.14
CA ASP A 101 25.10 2.27 4.83
C ASP A 101 24.60 3.49 4.05
N CYS A 102 24.69 3.46 2.72
CA CYS A 102 24.23 4.57 1.90
C CYS A 102 22.71 4.80 1.95
N PHE A 103 21.92 3.74 2.17
CA PHE A 103 20.49 3.84 2.40
C PHE A 103 20.21 4.34 3.82
N VAL A 104 20.92 3.80 4.81
CA VAL A 104 20.72 4.14 6.23
C VAL A 104 21.08 5.60 6.52
N ASN A 105 22.18 6.07 5.94
CA ASN A 105 22.73 7.41 6.13
C ASN A 105 22.22 8.43 5.10
N ARG A 106 21.31 8.03 4.19
CA ARG A 106 20.76 8.88 3.13
C ARG A 106 21.84 9.55 2.26
N THR A 107 22.85 8.79 1.89
CA THR A 107 23.96 9.27 1.03
C THR A 107 23.86 8.72 -0.39
N MET A 108 22.72 8.12 -0.77
CA MET A 108 22.48 7.75 -2.17
C MET A 108 22.40 9.02 -3.04
N GLY A 109 23.06 9.01 -4.19
CA GLY A 109 23.03 10.11 -5.16
C GLY A 109 22.03 9.88 -6.30
N GLY A 110 21.91 10.87 -7.19
CA GLY A 110 21.09 10.82 -8.40
C GLY A 110 19.88 11.74 -8.36
N SER A 111 19.29 12.03 -9.53
CA SER A 111 18.21 13.02 -9.70
C SER A 111 16.91 12.69 -8.95
N HIS A 112 16.79 11.47 -8.45
CA HIS A 112 15.63 10.97 -7.70
C HIS A 112 16.03 10.36 -6.35
N ALA A 113 17.22 10.68 -5.84
CA ALA A 113 17.56 10.35 -4.47
C ALA A 113 16.65 11.12 -3.50
N ALA A 114 16.10 10.41 -2.52
CA ALA A 114 15.22 10.93 -1.48
C ALA A 114 16.00 11.55 -0.31
#